data_AF-A0A0Q3W2L0-F1
#
_entry.id   AF-A0A0Q3W2L0-F1
#
_cell.length_a   1.000
_cell.length_b   1.000
_cell.length_c   1.000
_cell.angle_alpha   90.00
_cell.angle_beta   90.00
_cell.angle_gamma   90.00
#
_symmetry.space_group_name_H-M   'P 1'
#
loop_
_entity.id
_entity.type
_entity.pdbx_description
1 polymer ?
#
loop_
_entity_poly.entity_id
_entity_poly.type
_entity_poly.pdbx_seq_one_letter_code
_entity_poly.pdbx_strand_id
1 'polypeptide(L)'
;MPYIKTGGDKIILEKKEGIINGIVYEHTVYRNRKYRLYPTITDLNTLIDKLIEANTTTEYIRITPFYVNEKVNLQREFDQYMFFVECMEQFNEQDAEDRILESLDMDATSVTLEEYDRGKILTPICRYDDSESFKASLDKYRNYLDVLLPCLFDYAKVDLELSEKDLAFGYFCFEIHSE
;
A
#
# COMPACT_ATOMS: atom_id res chain seq x y z
N MET A 1 -17.44 -0.61 -6.54
CA MET A 1 -16.23 -1.47 -6.43
C MET A 1 -15.94 -2.03 -7.80
N PRO A 2 -14.82 -1.64 -8.44
CA PRO A 2 -14.49 -2.02 -9.80
C PRO A 2 -13.92 -3.45 -9.82
N TYR A 3 -14.18 -4.17 -10.92
CA TYR A 3 -13.86 -5.58 -11.09
C TYR A 3 -12.88 -5.74 -12.25
N ILE A 4 -11.65 -6.17 -12.01
CA ILE A 4 -10.74 -6.57 -13.09
C ILE A 4 -10.92 -8.07 -13.34
N LYS A 5 -11.44 -8.43 -14.52
CA LYS A 5 -11.49 -9.82 -15.01
C LYS A 5 -10.11 -10.20 -15.53
N THR A 6 -9.42 -11.10 -14.84
CA THR A 6 -8.33 -11.86 -15.45
C THR A 6 -8.95 -12.95 -16.33
N GLY A 7 -8.59 -12.96 -17.62
CA GLY A 7 -8.94 -14.02 -18.56
C GLY A 7 -7.87 -15.12 -18.55
N GLY A 8 -8.29 -16.38 -18.65
CA GLY A 8 -7.41 -17.55 -18.80
C GLY A 8 -6.97 -18.17 -17.48
N ASP A 9 -7.41 -19.41 -17.23
CA ASP A 9 -7.21 -20.27 -16.05
C ASP A 9 -7.80 -19.76 -14.72
N LYS A 10 -8.50 -20.66 -14.01
CA LYS A 10 -9.08 -20.39 -12.67
C LYS A 10 -7.96 -20.27 -11.65
N ILE A 11 -7.34 -19.09 -11.55
CA ILE A 11 -6.44 -18.77 -10.43
C ILE A 11 -7.31 -18.67 -9.17
N ILE A 12 -7.14 -19.62 -8.25
CA ILE A 12 -7.73 -19.57 -6.91
C ILE A 12 -6.75 -18.77 -6.05
N LEU A 13 -7.22 -17.68 -5.45
CA LEU A 13 -6.43 -16.91 -4.49
C LEU A 13 -6.34 -17.70 -3.19
N GLU A 14 -5.12 -18.12 -2.82
CA GLU A 14 -4.88 -18.88 -1.60
C GLU A 14 -4.67 -17.97 -0.39
N LYS A 15 -5.18 -18.42 0.76
CA LYS A 15 -4.99 -17.74 2.05
C LYS A 15 -3.64 -18.19 2.59
N LYS A 16 -2.70 -17.26 2.75
CA LYS A 16 -1.40 -17.51 3.38
C LYS A 16 -1.57 -17.74 4.89
N GLU A 17 -0.62 -18.44 5.49
CA GLU A 17 -0.63 -18.73 6.94
C GLU A 17 -0.41 -17.46 7.77
N GLY A 18 -0.85 -17.45 9.02
CA GLY A 18 -0.68 -16.29 9.91
C GLY A 18 -1.91 -15.38 10.00
N ILE A 19 -2.02 -14.66 11.12
CA ILE A 19 -3.19 -13.85 11.47
C ILE A 19 -3.31 -12.65 10.52
N ILE A 20 -2.21 -11.91 10.34
CA ILE A 20 -2.14 -10.74 9.46
C ILE A 20 -2.52 -11.11 8.02
N ASN A 21 -1.91 -12.15 7.47
CA ASN A 21 -2.26 -12.68 6.15
C ASN A 21 -3.73 -13.05 6.03
N GLY A 22 -4.30 -13.61 7.10
CA GLY A 22 -5.71 -13.95 7.12
C GLY A 22 -6.62 -12.73 7.09
N ILE A 23 -6.26 -11.68 7.82
CA ILE A 23 -6.96 -10.39 7.79
C ILE A 23 -6.88 -9.77 6.40
N VAL A 24 -5.69 -9.68 5.80
CA VAL A 24 -5.54 -9.14 4.43
C VAL A 24 -6.40 -9.92 3.45
N TYR A 25 -6.35 -11.25 3.50
CA TYR A 25 -7.14 -12.12 2.63
C TYR A 25 -8.64 -11.84 2.73
N GLU A 26 -9.18 -11.72 3.94
CA GLU A 26 -10.62 -11.50 4.19
C GLU A 26 -11.12 -10.13 3.69
N HIS A 27 -10.22 -9.15 3.57
CA HIS A 27 -10.56 -7.79 3.12
C HIS A 27 -10.23 -7.54 1.65
N THR A 28 -9.47 -8.43 1.01
CA THR A 28 -8.97 -8.24 -0.36
C THR A 28 -9.38 -9.36 -1.31
N VAL A 29 -10.05 -10.40 -0.83
CA VAL A 29 -10.47 -11.55 -1.66
C VAL A 29 -11.97 -11.80 -1.52
N TYR A 30 -12.67 -11.97 -2.64
CA TYR A 30 -14.11 -12.22 -2.64
C TYR A 30 -14.57 -13.23 -3.71
N ARG A 31 -15.86 -13.58 -3.66
CA ARG A 31 -16.54 -14.51 -4.60
C ARG A 31 -15.82 -15.85 -4.72
N ASN A 32 -15.68 -16.53 -3.58
CA ASN A 32 -15.04 -17.84 -3.48
C ASN A 32 -13.63 -17.83 -4.07
N ARG A 33 -12.80 -16.85 -3.65
CA ARG A 33 -11.37 -16.80 -3.96
C ARG A 33 -11.01 -16.45 -5.40
N LYS A 34 -11.96 -15.92 -6.18
CA LYS A 34 -11.78 -15.71 -7.62
C LYS A 34 -11.34 -14.30 -7.99
N TYR A 35 -11.55 -13.34 -7.11
CA TYR A 35 -11.33 -11.94 -7.45
C TYR A 35 -10.67 -11.20 -6.30
N ARG A 36 -9.80 -10.27 -6.67
CA ARG A 36 -9.18 -9.30 -5.77
C ARG A 36 -10.10 -8.09 -5.62
N LEU A 37 -10.35 -7.71 -4.39
CA LEU A 37 -10.95 -6.44 -4.01
C LEU A 37 -9.83 -5.47 -3.74
N TYR A 38 -9.91 -4.29 -4.35
CA TYR A 38 -9.03 -3.18 -4.06
C TYR A 38 -9.78 -2.24 -3.11
N PRO A 39 -9.38 -2.14 -1.83
CA PRO A 39 -10.07 -1.33 -0.83
C PRO A 39 -10.09 0.15 -1.25
N THR A 40 -11.18 0.85 -0.93
CA THR A 40 -11.18 2.32 -0.92
C THR A 40 -10.42 2.84 0.30
N ILE A 41 -10.22 4.16 0.43
CA ILE A 41 -9.58 4.75 1.62
C ILE A 41 -10.29 4.36 2.93
N THR A 42 -11.62 4.30 2.93
CA THR A 42 -12.41 3.90 4.12
C THR A 42 -12.18 2.43 4.47
N ASP A 43 -12.18 1.57 3.45
CA ASP A 43 -11.95 0.13 3.63
C ASP A 43 -10.50 -0.16 4.04
N LEU A 44 -9.54 0.61 3.50
CA LEU A 44 -8.13 0.54 3.89
C LEU A 44 -7.94 0.91 5.36
N ASN A 45 -8.56 2.00 5.83
CA ASN A 45 -8.47 2.38 7.24
C ASN A 45 -9.03 1.29 8.16
N THR A 46 -10.16 0.70 7.78
CA THR A 46 -10.75 -0.44 8.51
C THR A 46 -9.83 -1.65 8.53
N LEU A 47 -9.13 -1.93 7.43
CA LEU A 47 -8.15 -2.99 7.36
C LEU A 47 -6.94 -2.69 8.25
N ILE A 48 -6.39 -1.47 8.20
CA ILE A 48 -5.27 -1.04 9.06
C ILE A 48 -5.62 -1.20 10.55
N ASP A 49 -6.82 -0.81 10.97
CA ASP A 49 -7.26 -0.98 12.36
C ASP A 49 -7.21 -2.45 12.78
N LYS A 50 -7.70 -3.36 11.94
CA LYS A 50 -7.66 -4.81 12.21
C LYS A 50 -6.24 -5.38 12.24
N LEU A 51 -5.35 -4.89 11.37
CA LEU A 51 -3.93 -5.27 11.37
C LEU A 51 -3.26 -4.84 12.67
N ILE A 52 -3.57 -3.65 13.17
CA ILE A 52 -3.06 -3.14 14.45
C ILE A 52 -3.62 -3.94 15.64
N GLU A 53 -4.92 -4.22 15.63
CA GLU A 53 -5.60 -5.00 16.68
C GLU A 53 -5.07 -6.45 16.78
N ALA A 54 -4.54 -7.01 15.69
CA ALA A 54 -4.00 -8.37 15.66
C ALA A 54 -2.80 -8.59 16.59
N ASN A 55 -2.11 -7.52 16.99
CA ASN A 55 -0.98 -7.55 17.94
C ASN A 55 0.10 -8.60 17.58
N THR A 56 0.37 -8.73 16.29
CA THR A 56 1.37 -9.65 15.74
C THR A 56 1.90 -9.08 14.44
N THR A 57 2.97 -9.67 13.91
CA THR A 57 3.63 -9.24 12.69
C THR A 57 3.40 -10.26 11.56
N THR A 58 3.94 -9.95 10.40
CA THR A 58 4.02 -10.81 9.22
C THR A 58 5.35 -10.50 8.53
N GLU A 59 5.83 -11.32 7.61
CA GLU A 59 7.09 -11.07 6.88
C GLU A 59 7.05 -9.72 6.16
N TYR A 60 5.97 -9.43 5.43
CA TYR A 60 5.76 -8.07 4.93
C TYR A 60 4.28 -7.73 4.69
N ILE A 61 4.01 -6.42 4.65
CA ILE A 61 2.81 -5.88 4.01
C ILE A 61 3.23 -4.85 2.95
N ARG A 62 2.60 -4.95 1.79
CA ARG A 62 2.75 -4.03 0.67
C ARG A 62 1.41 -3.40 0.32
N ILE A 63 1.35 -2.07 0.19
CA ILE A 63 0.15 -1.32 -0.18
C ILE A 63 0.51 -0.36 -1.32
N THR A 64 -0.02 -0.61 -2.52
CA THR A 64 0.18 0.22 -3.71
C THR A 64 -1.08 1.06 -3.96
N PRO A 65 -1.00 2.41 -3.89
CA PRO A 65 -2.13 3.25 -4.24
C PRO A 65 -2.32 3.34 -5.76
N PHE A 66 -3.57 3.42 -6.19
CA PHE A 66 -3.91 3.76 -7.56
C PHE A 66 -5.21 4.55 -7.63
N TYR A 67 -5.32 5.41 -8.64
CA TYR A 67 -6.49 6.21 -8.91
C TYR A 67 -7.28 5.60 -10.07
N VAL A 68 -8.59 5.48 -9.93
CA VAL A 68 -9.52 5.03 -10.97
C VAL A 68 -10.44 6.16 -11.34
N ASN A 69 -10.72 6.35 -12.63
CA ASN A 69 -11.80 7.20 -13.10
C ASN A 69 -12.77 6.41 -13.99
N GLU A 70 -14.00 6.24 -13.51
CA GLU A 70 -15.01 5.40 -14.18
C GLU A 70 -15.57 6.03 -15.45
N LYS A 71 -15.51 7.36 -15.58
CA LYS A 71 -16.10 8.06 -16.73
C LYS A 71 -15.22 7.95 -17.96
N VAL A 72 -13.90 8.11 -17.79
CA VAL A 72 -12.93 7.91 -18.88
C VAL A 72 -12.44 6.47 -18.97
N ASN A 73 -12.79 5.63 -17.99
CA ASN A 73 -12.39 4.22 -17.90
C ASN A 73 -10.86 4.03 -17.96
N LEU A 74 -10.15 4.84 -17.17
CA LEU A 74 -8.69 4.80 -17.03
C LEU A 74 -8.30 4.69 -15.56
N GLN A 75 -7.09 4.19 -15.32
CA GLN A 75 -6.47 4.14 -14.00
C GLN A 75 -5.00 4.60 -14.05
N ARG A 76 -4.50 5.07 -12.91
CA ARG A 76 -3.09 5.42 -12.69
C ARG A 76 -2.60 4.76 -11.40
N GLU A 77 -1.69 3.81 -11.53
CA GLU A 77 -0.98 3.17 -10.41
C GLU A 77 0.19 4.03 -9.95
N PHE A 78 0.52 4.03 -8.67
CA PHE A 78 1.54 4.89 -8.08
C PHE A 78 2.60 4.07 -7.33
N ASP A 79 3.31 3.20 -8.05
CA ASP A 79 4.31 2.27 -7.49
C ASP A 79 5.41 2.96 -6.69
N GLN A 80 5.83 4.16 -7.11
CA GLN A 80 6.83 4.96 -6.40
C GLN A 80 6.36 5.49 -5.04
N TYR A 81 5.07 5.33 -4.73
CA TYR A 81 4.45 5.68 -3.46
C TYR A 81 3.88 4.45 -2.73
N MET A 82 4.34 3.26 -3.12
CA MET A 82 4.03 2.01 -2.44
C MET A 82 4.56 2.06 -1.00
N PHE A 83 3.71 1.67 -0.07
CA PHE A 83 4.13 1.35 1.29
C PHE A 83 4.55 -0.12 1.37
N PHE A 84 5.70 -0.40 1.95
CA PHE A 84 6.28 -1.72 2.13
C PHE A 84 6.94 -1.82 3.51
N VAL A 85 6.21 -2.38 4.47
CA VAL A 85 6.77 -2.72 5.78
C VAL A 85 7.27 -4.15 5.75
N GLU A 86 8.53 -4.36 6.11
CA GLU A 86 9.16 -5.67 6.19
C GLU A 86 9.58 -5.94 7.65
N CYS A 87 9.18 -7.08 8.21
CA CYS A 87 9.68 -7.51 9.51
C CYS A 87 10.73 -8.59 9.31
N MET A 88 11.91 -8.40 9.91
CA MET A 88 13.06 -9.29 9.81
C MET A 88 13.42 -9.88 11.18
N GLU A 89 14.23 -10.96 11.22
CA GLU A 89 14.74 -11.47 12.50
C GLU A 89 15.72 -10.48 13.14
N GLN A 90 16.60 -9.93 12.32
CA GLN A 90 17.65 -9.00 12.69
C GLN A 90 17.88 -8.03 11.54
N PHE A 91 18.11 -6.76 11.88
CA PHE A 91 18.59 -5.73 10.97
C PHE A 91 19.37 -4.70 11.79
N ASN A 92 20.17 -3.90 11.13
CA ASN A 92 20.91 -2.79 11.71
C ASN A 92 20.51 -1.46 11.04
N GLU A 93 21.00 -0.33 11.55
CA GLU A 93 20.64 0.99 11.04
C GLU A 93 21.01 1.20 9.57
N GLN A 94 22.12 0.60 9.10
CA GLN A 94 22.54 0.64 7.70
C GLN A 94 21.54 -0.09 6.80
N ASP A 95 21.01 -1.24 7.23
CA ASP A 95 20.02 -1.98 6.45
C ASP A 95 18.75 -1.14 6.21
N ALA A 96 18.35 -0.34 7.21
CA ALA A 96 17.21 0.57 7.09
C ALA A 96 17.53 1.77 6.18
N GLU A 97 18.74 2.33 6.26
CA GLU A 97 19.18 3.42 5.39
C GLU A 97 19.28 2.98 3.93
N ASP A 98 19.92 1.84 3.67
CA ASP A 98 20.07 1.26 2.33
C ASP A 98 18.70 1.01 1.70
N ARG A 99 17.74 0.47 2.46
CA ARG A 99 16.37 0.24 1.98
C ARG A 99 15.67 1.53 1.57
N ILE A 100 15.84 2.61 2.33
CA ILE A 100 15.26 3.91 2.00
C ILE A 100 15.84 4.41 0.67
N LEU A 101 17.17 4.39 0.53
CA LEU A 101 17.87 4.86 -0.67
C LEU A 101 17.54 4.02 -1.90
N GLU A 102 17.50 2.70 -1.77
CA GLU A 102 17.06 1.77 -2.82
C GLU A 102 15.63 2.05 -3.27
N SER A 103 14.72 2.30 -2.33
CA SER A 103 13.31 2.59 -2.67
C SER A 103 13.12 3.91 -3.41
N LEU A 104 14.04 4.86 -3.23
CA LEU A 104 14.04 6.15 -3.90
C LEU A 104 14.78 6.12 -5.23
N ASP A 105 15.54 5.06 -5.52
CA ASP A 105 16.50 4.99 -6.63
C ASP A 105 17.49 6.17 -6.60
N MET A 106 17.97 6.52 -5.41
CA MET A 106 18.84 7.68 -5.16
C MET A 106 20.07 7.31 -4.35
N ASP A 107 21.17 8.01 -4.59
CA ASP A 107 22.33 7.95 -3.72
C ASP A 107 22.17 8.86 -2.48
N ALA A 108 22.87 8.52 -1.40
CA ALA A 108 22.82 9.26 -0.13
C ALA A 108 23.20 10.75 -0.24
N THR A 109 23.96 11.14 -1.27
CA THR A 109 24.40 12.52 -1.46
C THR A 109 23.41 13.37 -2.27
N SER A 110 22.44 12.73 -2.92
CA SER A 110 21.44 13.37 -3.77
C SER A 110 20.06 13.47 -3.12
N VAL A 111 19.79 12.69 -2.07
CA VAL A 111 18.48 12.66 -1.42
C VAL A 111 18.22 13.91 -0.57
N THR A 112 17.08 14.56 -0.80
CA THR A 112 16.63 15.65 0.08
C THR A 112 16.07 15.10 1.39
N LEU A 113 15.99 15.95 2.43
CA LEU A 113 15.41 15.55 3.71
C LEU A 113 13.95 15.09 3.56
N GLU A 114 13.18 15.75 2.69
CA GLU A 114 11.78 15.40 2.42
C GLU A 114 11.64 14.03 1.74
N GLU A 115 12.48 13.73 0.75
CA GLU A 115 12.50 12.43 0.09
C GLU A 115 12.91 11.32 1.05
N TYR A 116 13.90 11.59 1.89
CA TYR A 116 14.37 10.65 2.90
C TYR A 116 13.29 10.37 3.96
N ASP A 117 12.61 11.40 4.45
CA ASP A 117 11.52 11.24 5.41
C ASP A 117 10.30 10.53 4.80
N ARG A 118 10.01 10.78 3.52
CA ARG A 118 9.03 9.98 2.76
C ARG A 118 9.45 8.52 2.69
N GLY A 119 10.71 8.25 2.34
CA GLY A 119 11.25 6.89 2.27
C GLY A 119 11.11 6.16 3.61
N LYS A 120 11.43 6.80 4.74
CA LYS A 120 11.21 6.22 6.09
C LYS A 120 9.77 5.80 6.36
N ILE A 121 8.80 6.55 5.86
CA ILE A 121 7.38 6.24 6.04
C ILE A 121 6.97 5.10 5.11
N LEU A 122 7.46 5.10 3.87
CA LEU A 122 7.07 4.16 2.84
C LEU A 122 7.77 2.80 2.95
N THR A 123 9.00 2.73 3.45
CA THR A 123 9.77 1.47 3.51
C THR A 123 10.32 1.15 4.91
N PRO A 124 9.48 1.16 5.96
CA PRO A 124 9.93 0.88 7.31
C PRO A 124 10.31 -0.59 7.50
N ILE A 125 11.31 -0.84 8.34
CA ILE A 125 11.72 -2.19 8.76
C ILE A 125 11.39 -2.38 10.25
N CYS A 126 10.91 -3.56 10.62
CA CYS A 126 10.61 -3.98 11.98
C CYS A 126 11.28 -5.31 12.32
N ARG A 127 11.24 -5.72 13.59
CA ARG A 127 11.56 -7.10 13.97
C ARG A 127 10.30 -7.95 14.02
N TYR A 128 10.42 -9.25 13.72
CA TYR A 128 9.29 -10.19 13.81
C TYR A 128 8.63 -10.22 15.20
N ASP A 129 9.41 -10.06 16.27
CA ASP A 129 8.93 -10.02 17.64
C ASP A 129 8.51 -8.62 18.12
N ASP A 130 8.55 -7.60 17.25
CA ASP A 130 8.23 -6.21 17.58
C ASP A 130 6.93 -5.75 16.90
N SER A 131 5.82 -6.23 17.45
CA SER A 131 4.48 -5.82 16.99
C SER A 131 4.18 -4.33 17.22
N GLU A 132 4.85 -3.66 18.17
CA GLU A 132 4.61 -2.23 18.44
C GLU A 132 5.21 -1.36 17.33
N SER A 133 6.44 -1.65 16.90
CA SER A 133 7.04 -0.97 15.75
C SER A 133 6.24 -1.20 14.46
N PHE A 134 5.72 -2.42 14.26
CA PHE A 134 4.86 -2.73 13.12
C PHE A 134 3.56 -1.88 13.11
N LYS A 135 2.87 -1.78 14.25
CA LYS A 135 1.69 -0.90 14.41
C LYS A 135 2.03 0.56 14.14
N ALA A 136 3.12 1.03 14.71
CA ALA A 136 3.57 2.42 14.53
C ALA A 136 3.84 2.74 13.06
N SER A 137 4.39 1.78 12.29
CA SER A 137 4.59 1.93 10.84
C SER A 137 3.27 2.04 10.09
N LEU A 138 2.28 1.19 10.40
CA LEU A 138 0.95 1.25 9.80
C LEU A 138 0.22 2.57 10.12
N ASP A 139 0.30 3.03 11.38
CA ASP A 139 -0.28 4.31 11.80
C ASP A 139 0.38 5.50 11.12
N LYS A 140 1.71 5.49 10.99
CA LYS A 140 2.46 6.53 10.25
C LYS A 140 2.03 6.58 8.79
N TYR A 141 1.91 5.43 8.13
CA TYR A 141 1.43 5.37 6.76
C TYR A 141 0.00 5.90 6.64
N ARG A 142 -0.91 5.47 7.52
CA ARG A 142 -2.30 5.97 7.55
C ARG A 142 -2.35 7.49 7.65
N ASN A 143 -1.57 8.08 8.55
CA ASN A 143 -1.52 9.54 8.71
C ASN A 143 -0.87 10.23 7.51
N TYR A 144 0.10 9.59 6.86
CA TYR A 144 0.76 10.13 5.67
C TYR A 144 -0.16 10.18 4.45
N LEU A 145 -1.18 9.31 4.36
CA LEU A 145 -2.16 9.33 3.28
C LEU A 145 -2.89 10.68 3.15
N ASP A 146 -3.11 11.39 4.26
CA ASP A 146 -3.75 12.72 4.25
C ASP A 146 -2.92 13.77 3.48
N VAL A 147 -1.60 13.60 3.47
CA VAL A 147 -0.66 14.45 2.72
C VAL A 147 -0.44 13.91 1.31
N LEU A 148 -0.32 12.58 1.18
CA LEU A 148 0.03 11.93 -0.07
C LEU A 148 -1.10 11.98 -1.10
N LEU A 149 -2.33 11.64 -0.72
CA LEU A 149 -3.44 11.48 -1.67
C LEU A 149 -3.78 12.76 -2.45
N PRO A 150 -3.77 13.97 -1.85
CA PRO A 150 -3.91 15.21 -2.62
C PRO A 150 -2.85 15.36 -3.71
N CYS A 151 -1.57 15.07 -3.41
CA CYS A 151 -0.49 15.13 -4.39
C CYS A 151 -0.69 14.11 -5.51
N LEU A 152 -1.05 12.86 -5.16
CA LEU A 152 -1.34 11.83 -6.16
C LEU A 152 -2.55 12.17 -7.02
N PHE A 153 -3.53 12.89 -6.47
CA PHE A 153 -4.71 13.32 -7.21
C PHE A 153 -4.34 14.34 -8.29
N ASP A 154 -3.48 15.30 -7.95
CA ASP A 154 -2.97 16.27 -8.92
C ASP A 154 -2.19 15.58 -10.05
N TYR A 155 -1.37 14.57 -9.72
CA TYR A 155 -0.70 13.76 -10.74
C TYR A 155 -1.69 12.97 -11.59
N ALA A 156 -2.67 12.30 -10.99
CA ALA A 156 -3.68 11.55 -11.74
C ALA A 156 -4.48 12.45 -12.69
N LYS A 157 -4.81 13.67 -12.26
CA LYS A 157 -5.52 14.65 -13.08
C LYS A 157 -4.73 15.00 -14.34
N VAL A 158 -3.41 15.21 -14.22
CA VAL A 158 -2.52 15.52 -15.34
C VAL A 158 -2.30 14.28 -16.21
N ASP A 159 -1.90 13.16 -15.61
CA ASP A 159 -1.55 11.92 -16.31
C ASP A 159 -2.72 11.32 -17.10
N LEU A 160 -3.95 11.49 -16.61
CA LEU A 160 -5.17 10.98 -17.25
C LEU A 160 -5.96 12.04 -18.03
N GLU A 161 -5.40 13.25 -18.18
CA GLU A 161 -6.01 14.38 -18.92
C GLU A 161 -7.45 14.71 -18.46
N LEU A 162 -7.71 14.69 -17.16
CA LEU A 162 -9.07 14.82 -16.61
C LEU A 162 -9.56 16.27 -16.64
N SER A 163 -10.79 16.46 -17.11
CA SER A 163 -11.51 17.71 -16.92
C SER A 163 -12.12 17.81 -15.53
N GLU A 164 -12.48 19.01 -15.09
CA GLU A 164 -13.19 19.24 -13.82
C GLU A 164 -14.45 18.38 -13.66
N LYS A 165 -15.13 18.08 -14.78
CA LYS A 165 -16.34 17.24 -14.77
C LYS A 165 -16.04 15.76 -14.58
N ASP A 166 -14.83 15.32 -14.90
CA ASP A 166 -14.43 13.92 -14.76
C ASP A 166 -14.06 13.59 -13.32
N LEU A 167 -13.62 14.59 -12.55
CA LEU A 167 -13.18 14.43 -11.16
C LEU A 167 -14.24 13.82 -10.24
N ALA A 168 -15.53 14.10 -10.51
CA ALA A 168 -16.66 13.55 -9.76
C ALA A 168 -16.82 12.01 -9.90
N PHE A 169 -16.12 11.39 -10.85
CA PHE A 169 -16.21 9.97 -11.17
C PHE A 169 -14.96 9.18 -10.76
N GLY A 170 -14.02 9.83 -10.07
CA GLY A 170 -12.78 9.21 -9.68
C GLY A 170 -12.64 8.97 -8.18
N TYR A 171 -11.81 7.99 -7.82
CA TYR A 171 -11.54 7.60 -6.45
C TYR A 171 -10.23 6.81 -6.35
N PHE A 172 -9.63 6.84 -5.16
CA PHE A 172 -8.46 6.02 -4.86
C PHE A 172 -8.85 4.63 -4.40
N CYS A 173 -8.05 3.65 -4.86
CA CYS A 173 -8.06 2.27 -4.44
C CYS A 173 -6.63 1.84 -4.08
N PHE A 174 -6.53 0.70 -3.39
CA PHE A 174 -5.26 0.18 -2.93
C PHE A 174 -5.12 -1.30 -3.30
N GLU A 175 -3.99 -1.69 -3.89
CA GLU A 175 -3.59 -3.09 -3.98
C GLU A 175 -2.79 -3.45 -2.75
N ILE A 176 -3.15 -4.57 -2.10
CA ILE A 176 -2.54 -4.98 -0.84
C ILE A 176 -2.07 -6.42 -0.94
N HIS A 177 -0.81 -6.65 -0.60
CA HIS A 177 -0.19 -7.96 -0.49
C HIS A 177 0.44 -8.13 0.89
N SER A 178 0.47 -9.37 1.36
CA SER A 178 1.18 -9.74 2.57
C SER A 178 1.77 -11.15 2.45
N GLU A 179 2.84 -11.43 3.19
CA GLU A 179 3.42 -12.75 3.46
C GLU A 179 3.78 -12.83 4.93
#